data_AF-A0A150GGV3-F1
#
_entry.id   AF-A0A150GGV3-F1
#
_cell.length_a   1.000
_cell.length_b   1.000
_cell.length_c   1.000
_cell.angle_alpha   90.00
_cell.angle_beta   90.00
_cell.angle_gamma   90.00
#
_symmetry.space_group_name_H-M   'P 1'
#
loop_
_entity.id
_entity.type
_entity.pdbx_description
1 polymer ?
#
loop_
_entity_poly.entity_id
_entity_poly.type
_entity_poly.pdbx_seq_one_letter_code
_entity_poly.pdbx_strand_id
1 'polypeptide(L)'
;MLCPAPPLRTASGLDGQRRDGGTPPTTWVLLHLGVAHTAAEYRLESRAYNCAAFRVPDERGWQPEAHELEPGCGLEAWVGSRLPLVALCGALADKGHNVVVSEDAGRFICNWTYHRACRLAEKAASGGAGYIAAHALFVHVPPFTVYGEELQRSFLIDVMKAIAECVALGR
;
A
#
# COMPACT_ATOMS: atom_id res chain seq x y z
N MET A 1 -42.83 17.72 -1.48
CA MET A 1 -43.87 18.08 -0.49
C MET A 1 -43.28 17.76 0.88
N LEU A 2 -43.06 18.79 1.70
CA LEU A 2 -42.50 18.67 3.06
C LEU A 2 -43.56 18.17 4.04
N CYS A 3 -43.15 17.37 5.03
CA CYS A 3 -43.83 17.24 6.32
C CYS A 3 -42.78 17.24 7.47
N PRO A 4 -43.08 17.83 8.65
CA PRO A 4 -42.09 18.33 9.61
C PRO A 4 -41.72 17.34 10.73
N ALA A 5 -40.63 17.66 11.45
CA ALA A 5 -39.99 16.86 12.50
C ALA A 5 -40.71 16.90 13.88
N PRO A 6 -40.56 15.88 14.75
CA PRO A 6 -40.95 15.95 16.16
C PRO A 6 -39.78 16.38 17.10
N PRO A 7 -40.08 16.91 18.31
CA PRO A 7 -39.14 17.68 19.13
C PRO A 7 -38.19 16.81 19.97
N LEU A 8 -37.07 17.43 20.38
CA LEU A 8 -36.12 16.90 21.35
C LEU A 8 -36.77 16.62 22.71
N ARG A 9 -36.48 15.45 23.29
CA ARG A 9 -36.64 15.20 24.73
C ARG A 9 -35.28 15.23 25.40
N THR A 10 -35.11 16.20 26.28
CA THR A 10 -34.10 16.21 27.34
C THR A 10 -34.52 15.22 28.42
N ALA A 11 -33.63 14.30 28.79
CA ALA A 11 -33.68 13.64 30.09
C ALA A 11 -32.25 13.48 30.60
N SER A 12 -32.00 14.20 31.67
CA SER A 12 -30.82 14.25 32.51
C SER A 12 -30.43 12.89 33.09
N GLY A 13 -29.12 12.64 33.12
CA GLY A 13 -28.44 11.98 34.23
C GLY A 13 -28.66 10.48 34.38
N LEU A 14 -27.76 9.69 33.79
CA LEU A 14 -27.04 8.65 34.50
C LEU A 14 -25.64 8.55 33.89
N ASP A 15 -24.65 9.02 34.66
CA ASP A 15 -23.25 8.67 34.49
C ASP A 15 -23.13 7.15 34.50
N GLY A 16 -22.88 6.60 33.31
CA GLY A 16 -22.59 5.21 33.08
C GLY A 16 -21.46 5.16 32.07
N GLN A 17 -20.24 5.27 32.59
CA GLN A 17 -18.98 5.15 31.86
C GLN A 17 -19.03 3.92 30.94
N ARG A 18 -19.34 4.12 29.66
CA ARG A 18 -19.07 3.11 28.63
C ARG A 18 -17.57 3.02 28.52
N ARG A 19 -16.99 2.02 29.19
CA ARG A 19 -15.69 1.50 28.81
C ARG A 19 -15.89 0.86 27.45
N ASP A 20 -15.71 1.64 26.39
CA ASP A 20 -15.56 1.10 25.04
C ASP A 20 -14.22 0.36 25.01
N GLY A 21 -14.21 -0.86 25.57
CA GLY A 21 -13.13 -1.84 25.45
C GLY A 21 -13.09 -2.44 24.04
N GLY A 22 -13.31 -1.61 23.01
CA GLY A 22 -13.19 -2.01 21.63
C GLY A 22 -11.73 -2.34 21.33
N THR A 23 -11.49 -3.50 20.74
CA THR A 23 -10.16 -3.83 20.19
C THR A 23 -9.74 -2.68 19.28
N PRO A 24 -8.52 -2.15 19.44
CA PRO A 24 -8.08 -1.05 18.60
C PRO A 24 -8.22 -1.46 17.12
N PRO A 25 -8.61 -0.53 16.23
CA PRO A 25 -8.76 -0.84 14.82
C PRO A 25 -7.51 -1.56 14.31
N THR A 26 -7.69 -2.69 13.65
CA THR A 26 -6.56 -3.49 13.16
C THR A 26 -6.14 -2.89 11.83
N THR A 27 -4.86 -2.53 11.68
CA THR A 27 -4.34 -2.04 10.40
C THR A 27 -3.60 -3.17 9.69
N TRP A 28 -3.93 -3.41 8.43
CA TRP A 28 -3.22 -4.37 7.58
C TRP A 28 -2.38 -3.64 6.54
N VAL A 29 -1.18 -4.15 6.31
CA VAL A 29 -0.30 -3.67 5.25
C VAL A 29 0.13 -4.85 4.40
N LEU A 30 -0.25 -4.82 3.12
CA LEU A 30 0.21 -5.75 2.10
C LEU A 30 1.57 -5.27 1.59
N LEU A 31 2.66 -5.85 2.08
CA LEU A 31 4.02 -5.54 1.65
C LEU A 31 4.46 -6.58 0.60
N HIS A 32 4.64 -6.13 -0.64
CA HIS A 32 5.14 -6.94 -1.74
C HIS A 32 6.59 -6.56 -2.06
N LEU A 33 7.38 -7.56 -2.46
CA LEU A 33 8.76 -7.40 -2.86
C LEU A 33 8.95 -7.92 -4.29
N GLY A 34 9.79 -7.25 -5.06
CA GLY A 34 10.19 -7.69 -6.39
C GLY A 34 11.62 -7.30 -6.68
N VAL A 35 12.34 -8.12 -7.44
CA VAL A 35 13.72 -7.80 -7.83
C VAL A 35 13.70 -6.90 -9.06
N ALA A 36 14.33 -5.74 -8.96
CA ALA A 36 14.63 -4.89 -10.11
C ALA A 36 16.08 -5.12 -10.53
N HIS A 37 16.30 -5.94 -11.57
CA HIS A 37 17.63 -6.39 -12.00
C HIS A 37 18.63 -5.26 -12.29
N THR A 38 18.16 -4.09 -12.70
CA THR A 38 18.99 -2.93 -13.05
C THR A 38 19.05 -1.86 -11.95
N ALA A 39 18.41 -2.09 -10.80
CA ALA A 39 18.39 -1.10 -9.73
C ALA A 39 19.67 -1.16 -8.89
N ALA A 40 20.18 0.01 -8.49
CA ALA A 40 21.25 0.15 -7.51
C ALA A 40 20.73 0.63 -6.13
N GLU A 41 19.48 1.07 -6.09
CA GLU A 41 18.75 1.57 -4.94
C GLU A 41 17.50 0.75 -4.67
N TYR A 42 17.06 0.72 -3.42
CA TYR A 42 15.71 0.25 -3.08
C TYR A 42 14.67 1.26 -3.58
N ARG A 43 13.51 0.79 -4.03
CA ARG A 43 12.46 1.67 -4.55
C ARG A 43 11.14 1.40 -3.85
N LEU A 44 10.63 2.40 -3.16
CA LEU A 44 9.27 2.41 -2.65
C LEU A 44 8.35 2.83 -3.78
N GLU A 45 7.60 1.88 -4.35
CA GLU A 45 6.72 2.17 -5.47
C GLU A 45 5.50 2.94 -5.00
N SER A 46 5.25 4.10 -5.60
CA SER A 46 4.12 4.97 -5.30
C SER A 46 2.93 4.74 -6.24
N ARG A 47 3.18 4.15 -7.41
CA ARG A 47 2.17 3.93 -8.46
C ARG A 47 2.26 2.52 -9.03
N ALA A 48 1.09 1.93 -9.24
CA ALA A 48 0.86 0.77 -10.08
C ALA A 48 -0.10 1.17 -11.19
N TYR A 49 0.32 0.99 -12.44
CA TYR A 49 -0.47 1.34 -13.62
C TYR A 49 -1.46 0.24 -13.98
N ASN A 50 -2.56 0.64 -14.58
CA ASN A 50 -3.62 -0.20 -15.11
C ASN A 50 -3.21 -0.87 -16.43
N CYS A 51 -1.99 -1.40 -16.50
CA CYS A 51 -1.42 -1.94 -17.72
C CYS A 51 -0.52 -3.14 -17.44
N ALA A 52 -0.79 -4.23 -18.14
CA ALA A 52 0.13 -5.34 -18.33
C ALA A 52 0.67 -5.30 -19.77
N ALA A 53 1.98 -5.08 -19.88
CA ALA A 53 2.76 -5.05 -21.11
C ALA A 53 4.08 -5.82 -20.87
N PHE A 54 4.01 -7.13 -21.00
CA PHE A 54 5.05 -8.06 -20.55
C PHE A 54 6.10 -8.25 -21.65
N ARG A 55 7.33 -7.79 -21.39
CA ARG A 55 8.45 -7.89 -22.35
C ARG A 55 8.88 -9.33 -22.63
N VAL A 56 8.60 -10.23 -21.69
CA VAL A 56 8.83 -11.68 -21.76
C VAL A 56 7.59 -12.38 -21.19
N PRO A 57 7.31 -13.63 -21.56
CA PRO A 57 6.20 -14.37 -20.94
C PRO A 57 6.42 -14.55 -19.44
N ASP A 58 5.33 -14.63 -18.68
CA ASP A 58 5.38 -15.15 -17.32
C ASP A 58 5.65 -16.67 -17.29
N GLU A 59 5.80 -17.24 -16.10
CA GLU A 59 6.05 -18.67 -15.89
C GLU A 59 4.91 -19.58 -16.40
N ARG A 60 3.75 -19.02 -16.76
CA ARG A 60 2.61 -19.73 -17.35
C ARG A 60 2.47 -19.46 -18.86
N GLY A 61 3.40 -18.72 -19.46
CA GLY A 61 3.40 -18.39 -20.88
C GLY A 61 2.53 -17.20 -21.25
N TRP A 62 1.93 -16.48 -20.30
CA TRP A 62 1.12 -15.30 -20.61
C TRP A 62 2.02 -14.09 -20.89
N GLN A 63 1.84 -13.47 -22.06
CA GLN A 63 2.62 -12.32 -22.50
C GLN A 63 1.71 -11.24 -23.13
N PRO A 64 0.96 -10.48 -22.32
CA PRO A 64 0.13 -9.39 -22.83
C PRO A 64 0.98 -8.24 -23.38
N GLU A 65 0.58 -7.64 -24.50
CA GLU A 65 1.29 -6.48 -25.09
C GLU A 65 0.78 -5.14 -24.52
N ALA A 66 -0.53 -4.99 -24.37
CA ALA A 66 -1.18 -3.77 -23.88
C ALA A 66 -2.56 -4.11 -23.29
N HIS A 67 -2.57 -4.78 -22.14
CA HIS A 67 -3.79 -5.26 -21.50
C HIS A 67 -4.15 -4.38 -20.29
N GLU A 68 -5.35 -3.80 -20.30
CA GLU A 68 -5.90 -3.11 -19.12
C GLU A 68 -6.20 -4.12 -18.00
N LEU A 69 -5.76 -3.83 -16.78
CA LEU A 69 -6.04 -4.67 -15.61
C LEU A 69 -7.49 -4.49 -15.11
N GLU A 70 -8.01 -3.28 -15.30
CA GLU A 70 -9.38 -2.83 -15.05
C GLU A 70 -9.91 -2.18 -16.33
N PRO A 71 -10.88 -2.81 -17.01
CA PRO A 71 -11.39 -2.32 -18.28
C PRO A 71 -12.06 -0.95 -18.16
N GLY A 72 -11.78 -0.07 -19.13
CA GLY A 72 -12.46 1.21 -19.31
C GLY A 72 -11.82 2.38 -18.56
N CYS A 73 -10.72 2.14 -17.85
CA CYS A 73 -9.96 3.20 -17.18
C CYS A 73 -8.79 3.72 -18.00
N GLY A 74 -8.37 3.00 -19.06
CA GLY A 74 -7.18 3.35 -19.84
C GLY A 74 -5.89 2.79 -19.25
N LEU A 75 -4.88 2.56 -20.10
CA LEU A 75 -3.59 1.95 -19.73
C LEU A 75 -2.73 2.83 -18.79
N GLU A 76 -2.92 4.15 -18.85
CA GLU A 76 -2.16 5.13 -18.05
C GLU A 76 -2.82 5.45 -16.70
N ALA A 77 -4.05 4.97 -16.45
CA ALA A 77 -4.64 5.06 -15.12
C ALA A 77 -3.76 4.31 -14.12
N TRP A 78 -3.74 4.77 -12.87
CA TRP A 78 -2.94 4.16 -11.82
C TRP A 78 -3.63 4.19 -10.47
N VAL A 79 -3.18 3.30 -9.60
CA VAL A 79 -3.47 3.27 -8.16
C VAL A 79 -2.17 3.30 -7.38
N GLY A 80 -2.20 3.77 -6.14
CA GLY A 80 -0.98 3.99 -5.37
C GLY A 80 -1.10 3.62 -3.91
N SER A 81 0.04 3.63 -3.21
CA SER A 81 0.07 3.48 -1.77
C SER A 81 -0.58 4.69 -1.10
N ARG A 82 -1.32 4.45 -0.01
CA ARG A 82 -1.81 5.50 0.90
C ARG A 82 -0.86 5.75 2.08
N LEU A 83 0.28 5.04 2.12
CA LEU A 83 1.33 5.29 3.12
C LEU A 83 2.08 6.57 2.75
N PRO A 84 2.63 7.31 3.74
CA PRO A 84 3.39 8.53 3.50
C PRO A 84 4.80 8.20 2.98
N LEU A 85 4.92 7.77 1.72
CA LEU A 85 6.17 7.21 1.18
C LEU A 85 7.36 8.16 1.24
N VAL A 86 7.16 9.47 1.11
CA VAL A 86 8.23 10.46 1.25
C VAL A 86 8.81 10.45 2.67
N ALA A 87 7.94 10.40 3.69
CA ALA A 87 8.38 10.33 5.08
C ALA A 87 9.04 8.98 5.40
N LEU A 88 8.49 7.87 4.90
CA LEU A 88 9.10 6.55 5.01
C LEU A 88 10.49 6.50 4.35
N CYS A 89 10.60 7.05 3.14
CA CYS A 89 11.86 7.14 2.42
C CYS A 89 12.90 7.94 3.19
N GLY A 90 12.53 9.09 3.77
CA GLY A 90 13.40 9.89 4.62
C GLY A 90 13.87 9.12 5.85
N ALA A 91 12.96 8.49 6.59
CA ALA A 91 13.31 7.71 7.78
C ALA A 91 14.23 6.51 7.49
N LEU A 92 14.11 5.91 6.30
CA LEU A 92 14.99 4.83 5.85
C LEU A 92 16.35 5.36 5.38
N ALA A 93 16.38 6.49 4.68
CA ALA A 93 17.61 7.16 4.28
C ALA A 93 18.43 7.63 5.49
N ASP A 94 17.78 8.12 6.54
CA ASP A 94 18.43 8.51 7.81
C ASP A 94 19.10 7.32 8.52
N LYS A 95 18.64 6.09 8.24
CA LYS A 95 19.26 4.84 8.71
C LYS A 95 20.39 4.35 7.79
N GLY A 96 20.72 5.10 6.74
CA GLY A 96 21.80 4.79 5.80
C GLY A 96 21.39 3.93 4.61
N HIS A 97 20.09 3.70 4.38
CA HIS A 97 19.63 2.93 3.23
C HIS A 97 19.62 3.78 1.96
N ASN A 98 20.17 3.25 0.86
CA ASN A 98 20.02 3.87 -0.46
C ASN A 98 18.62 3.55 -1.02
N VAL A 99 17.66 4.44 -0.75
CA VAL A 99 16.24 4.23 -1.08
C VAL A 99 15.64 5.48 -1.71
N VAL A 100 14.72 5.28 -2.65
CA VAL A 100 13.96 6.33 -3.33
C VAL A 100 12.47 6.01 -3.38
N VAL A 101 11.65 7.05 -3.56
CA VAL A 101 10.26 6.87 -4.00
C VAL A 101 10.25 6.76 -5.52
N SER A 102 9.66 5.70 -6.06
CA SER A 102 9.53 5.45 -7.49
C SER A 102 8.09 5.65 -7.93
N GLU A 103 7.88 6.18 -9.14
CA GLU A 103 6.55 6.38 -9.74
C GLU A 103 6.24 5.32 -10.82
N ASP A 104 7.09 4.31 -10.98
CA ASP A 104 6.94 3.28 -12.00
C ASP A 104 7.40 1.89 -11.52
N ALA A 105 6.42 1.08 -11.13
CA ALA A 105 6.62 -0.34 -10.83
C ALA A 105 6.80 -1.21 -12.10
N GLY A 106 6.90 -0.60 -13.28
CA GLY A 106 7.00 -1.25 -14.58
C GLY A 106 5.63 -1.64 -15.15
N ARG A 107 5.63 -2.60 -16.08
CA ARG A 107 4.40 -3.17 -16.68
C ARG A 107 4.37 -4.70 -16.67
N PHE A 108 5.24 -5.31 -15.86
CA PHE A 108 5.32 -6.77 -15.69
C PHE A 108 4.55 -7.24 -14.44
N ILE A 109 4.86 -8.44 -13.93
CA ILE A 109 4.22 -9.07 -12.78
C ILE A 109 4.29 -8.20 -11.52
N CYS A 110 5.37 -7.44 -11.33
CA CYS A 110 5.51 -6.51 -10.19
C CYS A 110 4.36 -5.49 -10.17
N ASN A 111 4.18 -4.76 -11.28
CA ASN A 111 3.08 -3.82 -11.47
C ASN A 111 1.71 -4.49 -11.36
N TRP A 112 1.52 -5.64 -12.03
CA TRP A 112 0.27 -6.39 -12.00
C TRP A 112 -0.15 -6.77 -10.56
N THR A 113 0.80 -7.25 -9.78
CA THR A 113 0.58 -7.65 -8.38
C THR A 113 0.31 -6.43 -7.52
N TYR A 114 1.10 -5.37 -7.70
CA TYR A 114 0.97 -4.14 -6.90
C TYR A 114 -0.39 -3.47 -7.14
N HIS A 115 -0.83 -3.38 -8.41
CA HIS A 115 -2.12 -2.81 -8.78
C HIS A 115 -3.28 -3.51 -8.06
N ARG A 116 -3.27 -4.84 -8.06
CA ARG A 116 -4.29 -5.65 -7.38
C ARG A 116 -4.25 -5.48 -5.86
N ALA A 117 -3.06 -5.42 -5.27
CA ALA A 117 -2.90 -5.19 -3.83
C ALA A 117 -3.44 -3.82 -3.41
N CYS A 118 -3.13 -2.77 -4.16
CA CYS A 118 -3.71 -1.44 -3.95
C CYS A 118 -5.24 -1.49 -4.01
N ARG A 119 -5.83 -2.04 -5.08
CA ARG A 119 -7.30 -2.15 -5.20
C ARG A 119 -7.95 -2.93 -4.07
N LEU A 120 -7.31 -4.01 -3.61
CA LEU A 120 -7.79 -4.77 -2.46
C LEU A 120 -7.80 -3.90 -1.20
N ALA A 121 -6.72 -3.16 -0.94
CA ALA A 121 -6.63 -2.23 0.18
C ALA A 121 -7.68 -1.11 0.10
N GLU A 122 -7.92 -0.54 -1.09
CA GLU A 122 -8.97 0.48 -1.28
C GLU A 122 -10.37 -0.07 -0.98
N LYS A 123 -10.70 -1.26 -1.49
CA LYS A 123 -11.99 -1.91 -1.26
C LYS A 123 -12.21 -2.24 0.21
N ALA A 124 -11.17 -2.74 0.90
CA ALA A 124 -11.23 -3.02 2.32
C ALA A 124 -11.49 -1.75 3.14
N ALA A 125 -10.86 -0.63 2.79
CA ALA A 125 -11.07 0.66 3.45
C ALA A 125 -12.49 1.23 3.23
N SER A 126 -13.16 0.91 2.11
CA SER A 126 -14.50 1.42 1.77
C SER A 126 -15.66 0.52 2.23
N GLY A 127 -15.40 -0.72 2.67
CA GLY A 127 -16.38 -1.80 2.80
C GLY A 127 -17.31 -1.81 4.03
N GLY A 128 -17.36 -0.75 4.85
CA GLY A 128 -18.37 -0.58 5.90
C GLY A 128 -18.33 -1.55 7.10
N ALA A 129 -17.55 -2.63 7.06
CA ALA A 129 -17.23 -3.43 8.24
C ALA A 129 -16.15 -2.68 9.02
N GLY A 130 -16.58 -2.03 10.11
CA GLY A 130 -15.76 -1.08 10.87
C GLY A 130 -14.35 -1.58 11.21
N TYR A 131 -13.44 -0.60 11.28
CA TYR A 131 -12.17 -0.66 12.00
C TYR A 131 -10.96 -1.31 11.32
N ILE A 132 -10.99 -1.65 10.03
CA ILE A 132 -9.79 -2.17 9.32
C ILE A 132 -9.24 -1.12 8.34
N ALA A 133 -8.16 -0.45 8.73
CA ALA A 133 -7.35 0.31 7.77
C ALA A 133 -6.51 -0.68 6.96
N ALA A 134 -6.47 -0.52 5.64
CA ALA A 134 -5.68 -1.39 4.76
C ALA A 134 -4.80 -0.54 3.84
N HIS A 135 -3.53 -0.94 3.74
CA HIS A 135 -2.54 -0.31 2.86
C HIS A 135 -1.84 -1.37 2.02
N ALA A 136 -1.28 -0.94 0.90
CA ALA A 136 -0.39 -1.76 0.09
C ALA A 136 0.88 -0.97 -0.24
N LEU A 137 2.02 -1.65 -0.26
CA LEU A 137 3.30 -1.13 -0.70
C LEU A 137 4.02 -2.21 -1.49
N PHE A 138 4.58 -1.83 -2.63
CA PHE A 138 5.53 -2.65 -3.35
C PHE A 138 6.91 -2.03 -3.20
N VAL A 139 7.90 -2.87 -2.90
CA VAL A 139 9.29 -2.45 -2.80
C VAL A 139 10.11 -3.22 -3.82
N HIS A 140 10.67 -2.51 -4.80
CA HIS A 140 11.70 -3.12 -5.63
C HIS A 140 13.02 -3.13 -4.88
N VAL A 141 13.64 -4.31 -4.84
CA VAL A 141 14.97 -4.52 -4.27
C VAL A 141 15.97 -4.78 -5.40
N PRO A 142 17.22 -4.30 -5.29
CA PRO A 142 18.30 -4.69 -6.18
C PRO A 142 18.60 -6.20 -6.11
N PRO A 143 19.30 -6.76 -7.10
CA PRO A 143 19.78 -8.14 -7.01
C PRO A 143 20.80 -8.30 -5.86
N PHE A 144 20.99 -9.55 -5.39
CA PHE A 144 21.92 -9.84 -4.29
C PHE A 144 23.38 -9.50 -4.59
N THR A 145 23.74 -9.34 -5.87
CA THR A 145 25.05 -8.86 -6.30
C THR A 145 25.29 -7.38 -5.98
N VAL A 146 24.23 -6.60 -5.74
CA VAL A 146 24.30 -5.19 -5.32
C VAL A 146 24.23 -5.09 -3.79
N TYR A 147 23.17 -5.65 -3.20
CA TYR A 147 23.03 -5.76 -1.75
C TYR A 147 22.82 -7.22 -1.38
N GLY A 148 23.74 -7.80 -0.62
CA GLY A 148 23.62 -9.17 -0.13
C GLY A 148 22.42 -9.38 0.80
N GLU A 149 22.08 -10.64 1.06
CA GLU A 149 20.87 -11.02 1.82
C GLU A 149 20.76 -10.32 3.18
N GLU A 150 21.86 -10.22 3.94
CA GLU A 150 21.84 -9.60 5.26
C GLU A 150 21.47 -8.11 5.21
N LEU A 151 22.00 -7.38 4.21
CA LEU A 151 21.68 -5.96 4.03
C LEU A 151 20.23 -5.77 3.60
N GLN A 152 19.73 -6.62 2.68
CA GLN A 152 18.32 -6.57 2.28
C GLN A 152 17.39 -6.93 3.44
N ARG A 153 17.76 -7.92 4.26
CA ARG A 153 17.00 -8.29 5.45
C ARG A 153 16.95 -7.14 6.45
N SER A 154 18.08 -6.49 6.73
CA SER A 154 18.14 -5.31 7.59
C SER A 154 17.25 -4.18 7.07
N PHE A 155 17.32 -3.90 5.76
CA PHE A 155 16.46 -2.92 5.11
C PHE A 155 14.97 -3.26 5.28
N LEU A 156 14.56 -4.51 5.04
CA LEU A 156 13.16 -4.92 5.20
C LEU A 156 12.65 -4.82 6.64
N ILE A 157 13.50 -5.14 7.63
CA ILE A 157 13.16 -4.93 9.04
C ILE A 157 12.91 -3.45 9.31
N ASP A 158 13.74 -2.56 8.78
CA ASP A 158 13.55 -1.12 8.94
C ASP A 158 12.33 -0.59 8.20
N VAL A 159 12.00 -1.12 7.02
CA VAL A 159 10.75 -0.81 6.30
C VAL A 159 9.55 -1.20 7.16
N MET A 160 9.51 -2.41 7.71
CA MET A 160 8.40 -2.86 8.55
C MET A 160 8.25 -2.01 9.81
N LYS A 161 9.36 -1.63 10.46
CA LYS A 161 9.34 -0.73 11.63
C LYS A 161 8.82 0.66 11.26
N ALA A 162 9.34 1.25 10.19
CA ALA A 162 8.92 2.59 9.74
C ALA A 162 7.43 2.61 9.35
N ILE A 163 6.93 1.56 8.70
CA ILE A 163 5.50 1.40 8.40
C ILE A 163 4.69 1.31 9.69
N ALA A 164 5.11 0.48 10.65
CA ALA A 164 4.41 0.32 11.91
C ALA A 164 4.33 1.64 12.70
N GLU A 165 5.41 2.42 12.74
CA GLU A 165 5.46 3.75 13.34
C GLU A 165 4.53 4.73 12.62
N CYS A 166 4.58 4.82 11.29
CA CYS A 166 3.68 5.69 10.52
C CYS A 166 2.20 5.35 10.74
N VAL A 167 1.86 4.06 10.76
CA VAL A 167 0.49 3.59 10.94
C VAL A 167 0.01 3.77 12.39
N ALA A 168 0.91 3.70 13.37
CA ALA A 168 0.58 3.97 14.77
C ALA A 168 0.35 5.46 15.03
N LEU A 169 1.11 6.34 14.38
CA LEU A 169 1.00 7.80 14.50
C LEU A 169 -0.20 8.41 13.75
N GLY A 170 -0.76 7.69 12.78
CA GLY A 170 -1.98 8.08 12.06
C GLY A 170 -3.29 7.70 12.77
N ARG A 171 -3.20 7.25 14.03
CA ARG A 171 -4.34 7.01 14.95
C ARG A 171 -4.52 8.22 15.86
#